data_AF-A0A257GWY6-F1
#
_entry.id   AF-A0A257GWY6-F1
#
_cell.length_a   1.000
_cell.length_b   1.000
_cell.length_c   1.000
_cell.angle_alpha   90.00
_cell.angle_beta   90.00
_cell.angle_gamma   90.00
#
_symmetry.space_group_name_H-M   'P 1'
#
loop_
_entity.id
_entity.type
_entity.pdbx_description
1 polymer ?
#
loop_
_entity_poly.entity_id
_entity_poly.type
_entity_poly.pdbx_seq_one_letter_code
_entity_poly.pdbx_strand_id
1 'polypeptide(L)'
;MPPPSDAPAKTIAPLGIADLARWLRLAASDMAAHPGISGFYGMAFWIMAVVLGAVFKAKPEYTMSIASGCLLVGPFLAMGLYEVSRRRESGGTPDLGSSLTCWDSHIRSMGMLVLALVVFAVFFNTGMPSTTGVIQAVFNPENWEFLVAYAVVGAGFAALVFSIAVVSIPMILDRDTDAVFAAITSLEVVFHNTAAMIVWGVCITALVAMALLTPWAIGLLVVGPLLGHASWHAYRGAVRWPADSVETSLTSQAS
;
A
#
# COMPACT_ATOMS: atom_id res chain seq x y z
N MET A 1 9.60 -16.31 34.71
CA MET A 1 8.96 -15.33 33.80
C MET A 1 9.63 -15.46 32.46
N PRO A 2 8.91 -15.46 31.32
CA PRO A 2 9.56 -15.23 30.04
C PRO A 2 10.30 -13.88 30.12
N PRO A 3 11.46 -13.72 29.47
CA PRO A 3 12.10 -12.42 29.39
C PRO A 3 11.11 -11.40 28.81
N PRO A 4 11.13 -10.13 29.25
CA PRO A 4 10.36 -9.08 28.60
C PRO A 4 10.69 -9.11 27.12
N SER A 5 9.68 -9.18 26.27
CA SER A 5 9.89 -9.06 24.83
C SER A 5 10.45 -7.67 24.55
N ASP A 6 11.65 -7.57 23.97
CA ASP A 6 12.25 -6.32 23.47
C ASP A 6 11.45 -5.69 22.31
N ALA A 7 10.30 -6.27 21.95
CA ALA A 7 9.41 -5.71 20.96
C ALA A 7 8.83 -4.37 21.46
N PRO A 8 8.87 -3.30 20.66
CA PRO A 8 8.35 -2.01 21.07
C PRO A 8 6.86 -2.14 21.43
N ALA A 9 6.49 -1.66 22.61
CA ALA A 9 5.13 -1.74 23.11
C ALA A 9 4.19 -1.01 22.14
N LYS A 10 3.19 -1.72 21.61
CA LYS A 10 2.21 -1.21 20.64
C LYS A 10 0.80 -1.53 21.10
N THR A 11 -0.17 -0.73 20.67
CA THR A 11 -1.60 -0.98 20.90
C THR A 11 -2.34 -0.88 19.58
N ILE A 12 -3.20 -1.85 19.31
CA ILE A 12 -4.06 -1.85 18.12
C ILE A 12 -5.35 -1.12 18.49
N ALA A 13 -5.61 -0.02 17.78
CA ALA A 13 -6.82 0.75 17.99
C ALA A 13 -8.02 0.06 17.29
N PRO A 14 -9.23 0.11 17.89
CA PRO A 14 -10.44 -0.31 17.21
C PRO A 14 -10.77 0.67 16.09
N LEU A 15 -11.13 0.14 14.92
CA LEU A 15 -11.40 0.90 13.71
C LEU A 15 -12.87 0.79 13.30
N GLY A 16 -13.46 1.94 12.97
CA GLY A 16 -14.79 2.05 12.38
C GLY A 16 -14.73 2.38 10.88
N ILE A 17 -15.83 2.13 10.18
CA ILE A 17 -15.96 2.47 8.75
C ILE A 17 -15.80 3.98 8.50
N ALA A 18 -16.20 4.82 9.46
CA ALA A 18 -16.03 6.27 9.38
C ALA A 18 -14.56 6.72 9.33
N ASP A 19 -13.65 5.90 9.85
CA ASP A 19 -12.21 6.21 9.86
C ASP A 19 -11.63 6.22 8.45
N LEU A 20 -12.16 5.40 7.54
CA LEU A 20 -11.74 5.35 6.14
C LEU A 20 -11.99 6.68 5.43
N ALA A 21 -13.18 7.26 5.64
CA ALA A 21 -13.51 8.57 5.10
C ALA A 21 -12.60 9.66 5.71
N ARG A 22 -12.24 9.54 6.99
CA ARG A 22 -11.29 10.45 7.63
C ARG A 22 -9.90 10.33 7.03
N TRP A 23 -9.38 9.13 6.78
CA TRP A 23 -8.06 8.92 6.15
C TRP A 23 -8.00 9.52 4.77
N LEU A 24 -9.05 9.34 3.95
CA LEU A 24 -9.12 9.95 2.61
C LEU A 24 -9.18 11.49 2.66
N ARG A 25 -9.88 12.07 3.64
CA ARG A 25 -9.90 13.53 3.82
C ARG A 25 -8.55 14.09 4.25
N LEU A 26 -7.88 13.41 5.19
CA LEU A 26 -6.54 13.80 5.64
C LEU A 26 -5.54 13.68 4.48
N ALA A 27 -5.63 12.61 3.69
CA ALA A 27 -4.84 12.42 2.48
C ALA A 27 -5.05 13.52 1.44
N ALA A 28 -6.31 13.91 1.20
CA ALA A 28 -6.62 15.02 0.31
C ALA A 28 -6.04 16.35 0.84
N SER A 29 -6.01 16.54 2.16
CA SER A 29 -5.38 17.72 2.78
C SER A 29 -3.86 17.70 2.65
N ASP A 30 -3.20 16.55 2.75
CA ASP A 30 -1.76 16.39 2.53
C ASP A 30 -1.40 16.74 1.08
N MET A 31 -2.21 16.22 0.15
CA MET A 31 -2.06 16.44 -1.29
C MET A 31 -2.26 17.91 -1.67
N ALA A 32 -3.27 18.58 -1.09
CA ALA A 32 -3.53 20.00 -1.33
C ALA A 32 -2.45 20.91 -0.72
N ALA A 33 -1.83 20.49 0.39
CA ALA A 33 -0.74 21.24 1.01
C ALA A 33 0.57 21.14 0.22
N HIS A 34 0.83 20.01 -0.45
CA HIS A 34 2.08 19.78 -1.21
C HIS A 34 1.82 19.27 -2.64
N PRO A 35 1.14 20.08 -3.49
CA PRO A 35 0.69 19.63 -4.81
C PRO A 35 1.84 19.27 -5.75
N GLY A 36 3.01 19.91 -5.62
CA GLY A 36 4.18 19.58 -6.42
C GLY A 36 4.73 18.18 -6.11
N ILE A 37 4.71 17.78 -4.84
CA ILE A 37 5.20 16.47 -4.41
C ILE A 37 4.23 15.37 -4.82
N SER A 38 2.96 15.56 -4.52
CA SER A 38 1.92 14.61 -4.92
C SER A 38 1.83 14.50 -6.45
N GLY A 39 2.01 15.60 -7.19
CA GLY A 39 2.07 15.59 -8.65
C GLY A 39 3.24 14.77 -9.20
N PHE A 40 4.43 14.87 -8.59
CA PHE A 40 5.59 14.05 -8.98
C PHE A 40 5.32 12.55 -8.80
N TYR A 41 4.86 12.13 -7.63
CA TYR A 41 4.53 10.72 -7.37
C TYR A 41 3.35 10.24 -8.21
N GLY A 42 2.34 11.08 -8.42
CA GLY A 42 1.21 10.80 -9.30
C GLY A 42 1.67 10.54 -10.73
N MET A 43 2.57 11.38 -11.24
CA MET A 43 3.18 11.21 -12.55
C MET A 43 3.98 9.90 -12.63
N ALA A 44 4.72 9.52 -11.59
CA ALA A 44 5.43 8.24 -11.55
C ALA A 44 4.48 7.04 -11.63
N PHE A 45 3.40 7.03 -10.85
CA PHE A 45 2.38 5.97 -10.92
C PHE A 45 1.67 5.92 -12.28
N TRP A 46 1.35 7.08 -12.85
CA TRP A 46 0.72 7.16 -14.16
C TRP A 46 1.64 6.66 -15.27
N ILE A 47 2.91 7.07 -15.31
CA ILE A 47 3.91 6.58 -16.28
C ILE A 47 4.03 5.06 -16.18
N MET A 48 4.09 4.52 -14.96
CA MET A 48 4.17 3.09 -14.74
C MET A 48 2.96 2.35 -15.36
N ALA A 49 1.74 2.86 -15.17
CA ALA A 49 0.54 2.29 -15.77
C ALA A 49 0.51 2.43 -17.31
N VAL A 50 0.94 3.57 -17.85
CA VAL A 50 1.03 3.80 -19.30
C VAL A 50 2.06 2.88 -19.94
N VAL A 51 3.25 2.72 -19.34
CA VAL A 51 4.30 1.81 -19.81
C VAL A 51 3.80 0.37 -19.78
N LEU A 52 3.17 -0.07 -18.69
CA LEU A 52 2.59 -1.40 -18.58
C LEU A 52 1.52 -1.64 -19.66
N GLY A 53 0.61 -0.68 -19.86
CA GLY A 53 -0.43 -0.75 -20.89
C GLY A 53 0.13 -0.73 -22.32
N ALA A 54 1.20 0.03 -22.57
CA ALA A 54 1.88 0.08 -23.85
C ALA A 54 2.59 -1.25 -24.16
N VAL A 55 3.30 -1.83 -23.18
CA VAL A 55 3.96 -3.14 -23.33
C VAL A 55 2.93 -4.24 -23.51
N PHE A 56 1.82 -4.21 -22.77
CA PHE A 56 0.73 -5.17 -22.95
C PHE A 56 0.19 -5.16 -24.39
N LYS A 57 0.03 -3.98 -25.00
CA LYS A 57 -0.44 -3.85 -26.38
C LYS A 57 0.62 -4.22 -27.42
N ALA A 58 1.88 -3.88 -27.19
CA ALA A 58 2.95 -4.03 -28.17
C ALA A 58 3.62 -5.41 -28.12
N LYS A 59 3.87 -5.94 -26.91
CA LYS A 59 4.57 -7.21 -26.68
C LYS A 59 4.04 -7.91 -25.42
N PRO A 60 2.90 -8.63 -25.53
CA PRO A 60 2.25 -9.31 -24.41
C PRO A 60 3.20 -10.22 -23.62
N GLU A 61 4.20 -10.85 -24.27
CA GLU A 61 5.18 -11.71 -23.60
C GLU A 61 6.00 -11.01 -22.51
N TYR A 62 6.22 -9.70 -22.60
CA TYR A 62 6.99 -8.93 -21.61
C TYR A 62 6.11 -8.30 -20.54
N THR A 63 4.78 -8.42 -20.62
CA THR A 63 3.84 -7.82 -19.65
C THR A 63 4.13 -8.29 -18.24
N MET A 64 4.35 -9.60 -18.05
CA MET A 64 4.62 -10.17 -16.73
C MET A 64 5.96 -9.68 -16.14
N SER A 65 6.96 -9.43 -16.98
CA SER A 65 8.24 -8.86 -16.57
C SER A 65 8.09 -7.41 -16.13
N ILE A 66 7.36 -6.59 -16.90
CA ILE A 66 7.11 -5.20 -16.56
C ILE A 66 6.22 -5.08 -15.33
N ALA A 67 5.17 -5.90 -15.21
CA ALA A 67 4.31 -5.95 -14.03
C ALA A 67 5.13 -6.27 -12.77
N SER A 68 6.06 -7.23 -12.83
CA SER A 68 6.99 -7.51 -11.74
C SER A 68 7.86 -6.31 -11.38
N GLY A 69 8.39 -5.60 -12.38
CA GLY A 69 9.14 -4.35 -12.17
C GLY A 69 8.31 -3.25 -11.50
N CYS A 70 7.05 -3.09 -11.90
CA CYS A 70 6.12 -2.14 -11.29
C CYS A 70 5.85 -2.49 -9.81
N LEU A 71 5.70 -3.78 -9.50
CA LEU A 71 5.52 -4.25 -8.12
C LEU A 71 6.76 -4.02 -7.24
N LEU A 72 7.97 -4.09 -7.83
CA LEU A 72 9.21 -3.75 -7.12
C LEU A 72 9.31 -2.26 -6.82
N VAL A 73 8.94 -1.39 -7.77
CA VAL A 73 9.05 0.07 -7.64
C VAL A 73 7.93 0.68 -6.79
N GLY A 74 6.74 0.11 -6.83
CA GLY A 74 5.54 0.63 -6.14
C GLY A 74 5.73 0.95 -4.66
N PRO A 75 6.28 0.03 -3.82
CA PRO A 75 6.54 0.27 -2.41
C PRO A 75 7.47 1.47 -2.15
N PHE A 76 8.45 1.72 -3.02
CA PHE A 76 9.37 2.86 -2.89
C PHE A 76 8.65 4.19 -3.20
N LEU A 77 7.82 4.21 -4.24
CA LEU A 77 6.98 5.39 -4.53
C LEU A 77 6.00 5.69 -3.39
N ALA A 78 5.39 4.64 -2.82
CA ALA A 78 4.47 4.78 -1.69
C ALA A 78 5.19 5.27 -0.42
N MET A 79 6.38 4.76 -0.13
CA MET A 79 7.22 5.23 0.99
C MET A 79 7.49 6.73 0.93
N GLY A 80 7.81 7.25 -0.26
CA GLY A 80 8.04 8.67 -0.42
C GLY A 80 6.82 9.51 -0.03
N LEU A 81 5.61 9.07 -0.39
CA LEU A 81 4.35 9.71 0.02
C LEU A 81 4.09 9.56 1.53
N TYR A 82 4.43 8.43 2.13
CA TYR A 82 4.32 8.21 3.56
C TYR A 82 5.22 9.17 4.35
N GLU A 83 6.45 9.41 3.88
CA GLU A 83 7.38 10.35 4.50
C GLU A 83 6.84 11.79 4.48
N VAL A 84 6.17 12.18 3.39
CA VAL A 84 5.53 13.50 3.27
C VAL A 84 4.42 13.66 4.31
N SER A 85 3.53 12.68 4.43
CA SER A 85 2.47 12.70 5.44
C SER A 85 3.04 12.68 6.87
N ARG A 86 4.06 11.86 7.13
CA ARG A 86 4.75 11.78 8.42
C ARG A 86 5.34 13.11 8.85
N ARG A 87 6.11 13.76 7.97
CA ARG A 87 6.73 15.07 8.25
C ARG A 87 5.68 16.14 8.48
N ARG A 88 4.59 16.12 7.71
CA ARG A 88 3.50 17.07 7.89
C ARG A 88 2.79 16.88 9.22
N GLU A 89 2.53 15.64 9.63
CA GLU A 89 1.94 15.31 10.93
C GLU A 89 2.85 15.74 12.08
N SER A 90 4.18 15.62 11.94
CA SER A 90 5.15 16.08 12.93
C SER A 90 5.43 17.60 12.88
N GLY A 91 4.67 18.38 12.11
CA GLY A 91 4.82 19.84 11.98
C GLY A 91 6.05 20.30 11.17
N GLY A 92 6.77 19.39 10.52
CA GLY A 92 7.90 19.70 9.65
C GLY A 92 7.46 20.11 8.24
N THR A 93 8.37 20.70 7.47
CA THR A 93 8.18 20.99 6.03
C THR A 93 8.63 19.79 5.20
N PRO A 94 7.73 19.07 4.51
CA PRO A 94 8.08 18.03 3.56
C PRO A 94 8.95 18.59 2.43
N ASP A 95 10.01 17.85 2.08
CA ASP A 95 10.86 18.16 0.94
C ASP A 95 10.96 16.95 0.01
N LEU A 96 11.00 17.20 -1.30
CA LEU A 96 11.11 16.18 -2.34
C LEU A 96 12.39 15.36 -2.20
N GLY A 97 13.53 16.03 -2.01
CA GLY A 97 14.81 15.34 -1.89
C GLY A 97 14.80 14.35 -0.73
N SER A 98 14.27 14.79 0.41
CA SER A 98 14.14 13.96 1.60
C SER A 98 13.15 12.80 1.47
N SER A 99 12.09 12.98 0.68
CA SER A 99 11.08 11.96 0.38
C SER A 99 11.62 10.91 -0.59
N LEU A 100 12.46 11.30 -1.55
CA LEU A 100 13.20 10.34 -2.36
C LEU A 100 14.25 9.63 -1.49
N THR A 101 15.13 10.29 -0.77
CA THR A 101 16.22 9.56 -0.07
C THR A 101 15.81 8.84 1.22
N CYS A 102 14.51 8.80 1.59
CA CYS A 102 14.07 8.22 2.86
C CYS A 102 14.32 6.70 2.97
N TRP A 103 14.48 6.02 1.84
CA TRP A 103 14.75 4.59 1.77
C TRP A 103 16.18 4.20 2.17
N ASP A 104 17.15 5.13 2.14
CA ASP A 104 18.57 4.79 2.34
C ASP A 104 18.84 4.23 3.74
N SER A 105 18.15 4.76 4.76
CA SER A 105 18.27 4.26 6.14
C SER A 105 17.53 2.93 6.37
N HIS A 106 16.56 2.59 5.51
CA HIS A 106 15.61 1.48 5.73
C HIS A 106 15.74 0.37 4.68
N ILE A 107 16.80 0.41 3.86
CA ILE A 107 16.96 -0.41 2.66
C ILE A 107 16.98 -1.92 2.94
N ARG A 108 17.48 -2.32 4.13
CA ARG A 108 17.55 -3.73 4.54
C ARG A 108 16.17 -4.30 4.85
N SER A 109 15.39 -3.62 5.68
CA SER A 109 14.03 -4.06 6.06
C SER A 109 13.08 -3.99 4.86
N MET A 110 13.16 -2.91 4.06
CA MET A 110 12.36 -2.75 2.85
C MET A 110 12.74 -3.77 1.77
N GLY A 111 14.04 -3.98 1.55
CA GLY A 111 14.54 -4.98 0.59
C GLY A 111 14.09 -6.39 0.97
N MET A 112 14.08 -6.73 2.27
CA MET A 112 13.59 -8.01 2.75
C MET A 112 12.08 -8.17 2.57
N LEU A 113 11.28 -7.12 2.84
CA LEU A 113 9.83 -7.15 2.61
C LEU A 113 9.50 -7.31 1.12
N VAL A 114 10.13 -6.51 0.26
CA VAL A 114 9.95 -6.58 -1.20
C VAL A 114 10.39 -7.94 -1.72
N LEU A 115 11.55 -8.45 -1.27
CA LEU A 115 12.02 -9.78 -1.62
C LEU A 115 11.03 -10.85 -1.15
N ALA A 116 10.50 -10.76 0.06
CA ALA A 116 9.50 -11.70 0.57
C ALA A 116 8.22 -11.68 -0.28
N LEU A 117 7.73 -10.51 -0.68
CA LEU A 117 6.57 -10.38 -1.56
C LEU A 117 6.84 -10.97 -2.96
N VAL A 118 8.03 -10.75 -3.51
CA VAL A 118 8.43 -11.27 -4.83
C VAL A 118 8.65 -12.78 -4.77
N VAL A 119 9.37 -13.28 -3.78
CA VAL A 119 9.58 -14.72 -3.53
C VAL A 119 8.22 -15.38 -3.33
N PHE A 120 7.34 -14.80 -2.54
CA PHE A 120 5.97 -15.28 -2.37
C PHE A 120 5.23 -15.35 -3.71
N ALA A 121 5.26 -14.29 -4.52
CA ALA A 121 4.62 -14.26 -5.83
C ALA A 121 5.20 -15.30 -6.81
N VAL A 122 6.52 -15.53 -6.80
CA VAL A 122 7.21 -16.48 -7.69
C VAL A 122 7.02 -17.94 -7.26
N PHE A 123 7.12 -18.23 -5.96
CA PHE A 123 7.01 -19.60 -5.43
C PHE A 123 5.60 -20.16 -5.50
N PHE A 124 4.56 -19.32 -5.47
CA PHE A 124 3.17 -19.76 -5.63
C PHE A 124 2.68 -19.76 -7.09
N ASN A 125 3.49 -19.29 -8.05
CA ASN A 125 3.20 -19.34 -9.49
C ASN A 125 3.49 -20.72 -10.13
N THR A 126 4.08 -21.66 -9.40
CA THR A 126 4.40 -23.01 -9.90
C THR A 126 3.18 -23.96 -9.98
N GLY A 127 1.98 -23.48 -9.64
CA GLY A 127 0.73 -24.27 -9.70
C GLY A 127 -0.28 -23.87 -10.79
N MET A 128 -0.03 -22.81 -11.57
CA MET A 128 -0.99 -22.36 -12.60
C MET A 128 -0.75 -23.04 -13.97
N PRO A 129 -1.80 -23.57 -14.63
CA PRO A 129 -1.70 -24.11 -15.99
C PRO A 129 -1.15 -23.05 -16.95
N SER A 130 -0.28 -23.50 -17.86
CA SER A 130 0.46 -22.68 -18.83
C SER A 130 -0.35 -21.54 -19.48
N THR A 131 0.36 -20.43 -19.72
CA THR A 131 -0.06 -19.15 -20.32
C THR A 131 -0.88 -19.28 -21.62
N THR A 132 -0.80 -20.42 -22.31
CA THR A 132 -1.46 -20.69 -23.59
C THR A 132 -2.97 -20.99 -23.43
N GLY A 133 -3.40 -21.62 -22.34
CA GLY A 133 -4.83 -21.93 -22.10
C GLY A 133 -5.64 -20.73 -21.58
N VAL A 134 -5.00 -19.86 -20.82
CA VAL A 134 -5.63 -18.67 -20.19
C VAL A 134 -6.01 -17.62 -21.23
N ILE A 135 -5.18 -17.41 -22.26
CA ILE A 135 -5.45 -16.41 -23.29
C ILE A 135 -6.69 -16.79 -24.12
N GLN A 136 -6.86 -18.06 -24.51
CA GLN A 136 -8.07 -18.50 -25.21
C GLN A 136 -9.33 -18.49 -24.33
N ALA A 137 -9.19 -18.79 -23.04
CA ALA A 137 -10.31 -18.79 -22.10
C ALA A 137 -10.80 -17.38 -21.72
N VAL A 138 -9.89 -16.40 -21.60
CA VAL A 138 -10.18 -15.00 -21.24
C VAL A 138 -10.90 -14.25 -22.37
N PHE A 139 -10.63 -14.59 -23.63
CA PHE A 139 -11.22 -13.90 -24.79
C PHE A 139 -12.52 -14.54 -25.33
N ASN A 140 -13.03 -15.61 -24.70
CA ASN A 140 -14.33 -16.16 -25.04
C ASN A 140 -15.44 -15.54 -24.16
N PRO A 141 -16.37 -14.73 -24.71
CA PRO A 141 -17.44 -14.10 -23.94
C PRO A 141 -18.44 -15.07 -23.28
N GLU A 142 -18.40 -16.36 -23.58
CA GLU A 142 -19.18 -17.41 -22.87
C GLU A 142 -18.53 -17.87 -21.55
N ASN A 143 -17.26 -17.54 -21.28
CA ASN A 143 -16.50 -18.03 -20.11
C ASN A 143 -16.52 -17.07 -18.90
N TRP A 144 -17.67 -16.46 -18.58
CA TRP A 144 -17.78 -15.57 -17.41
C TRP A 144 -17.41 -16.29 -16.09
N GLU A 145 -17.68 -17.59 -16.00
CA GLU A 145 -17.31 -18.44 -14.86
C GLU A 145 -15.79 -18.50 -14.67
N PHE A 146 -15.01 -18.54 -15.76
CA PHE A 146 -13.55 -18.50 -15.70
C PHE A 146 -13.04 -17.15 -15.19
N LEU A 147 -13.64 -16.04 -15.65
CA LEU A 147 -13.29 -14.70 -15.14
C LEU A 147 -13.60 -14.57 -13.65
N VAL A 148 -14.75 -15.07 -13.20
CA VAL A 148 -15.14 -15.04 -11.78
C VAL A 148 -14.19 -15.91 -10.95
N ALA A 149 -13.88 -17.13 -11.39
CA ALA A 149 -12.92 -18.00 -10.71
C ALA A 149 -11.53 -17.34 -10.60
N TYR A 150 -11.05 -16.74 -11.69
CA TYR A 150 -9.78 -16.02 -11.71
C TYR A 150 -9.79 -14.80 -10.79
N ALA A 151 -10.88 -14.03 -10.77
CA ALA A 151 -11.07 -12.89 -9.89
C ALA A 151 -11.11 -13.30 -8.41
N VAL A 152 -11.77 -14.42 -8.07
CA VAL A 152 -11.82 -14.95 -6.70
C VAL A 152 -10.44 -15.38 -6.23
N VAL A 153 -9.70 -16.12 -7.06
CA VAL A 153 -8.33 -16.53 -6.74
C VAL A 153 -7.43 -15.30 -6.58
N GLY A 154 -7.51 -14.35 -7.50
CA GLY A 154 -6.79 -13.08 -7.43
C GLY A 154 -7.14 -12.26 -6.19
N ALA A 155 -8.41 -12.21 -5.80
CA ALA A 155 -8.87 -11.55 -4.59
C ALA A 155 -8.31 -12.22 -3.32
N GLY A 156 -8.19 -13.55 -3.30
CA GLY A 156 -7.51 -14.27 -2.22
C GLY A 156 -6.04 -13.87 -2.07
N PHE A 157 -5.30 -13.80 -3.19
CA PHE A 157 -3.92 -13.31 -3.19
C PHE A 157 -3.81 -11.86 -2.77
N ALA A 158 -4.68 -10.98 -3.29
CA ALA A 158 -4.72 -9.58 -2.92
C ALA A 158 -5.02 -9.41 -1.43
N ALA A 159 -5.97 -10.18 -0.88
CA ALA A 159 -6.29 -10.15 0.54
C ALA A 159 -5.10 -10.57 1.40
N LEU A 160 -4.35 -11.60 1.01
CA LEU A 160 -3.16 -12.04 1.74
C LEU A 160 -2.04 -11.00 1.72
N VAL A 161 -1.69 -10.48 0.53
CA VAL A 161 -0.67 -9.42 0.38
C VAL A 161 -1.08 -8.17 1.14
N PHE A 162 -2.33 -7.74 1.00
CA PHE A 162 -2.90 -6.63 1.77
C PHE A 162 -2.79 -6.88 3.28
N SER A 163 -3.15 -8.07 3.76
CA SER A 163 -3.10 -8.38 5.19
C SER A 163 -1.68 -8.28 5.76
N ILE A 164 -0.67 -8.63 4.97
CA ILE A 164 0.75 -8.55 5.36
C ILE A 164 1.30 -7.13 5.20
N ALA A 165 0.82 -6.35 4.23
CA ALA A 165 1.48 -5.09 3.84
C ALA A 165 0.78 -3.81 4.34
N VAL A 166 -0.52 -3.84 4.64
CA VAL A 166 -1.36 -2.64 4.83
C VAL A 166 -0.81 -1.64 5.84
N VAL A 167 -0.17 -2.12 6.92
CA VAL A 167 0.51 -1.25 7.89
C VAL A 167 2.02 -1.50 7.97
N SER A 168 2.55 -2.53 7.31
CA SER A 168 3.96 -2.90 7.44
C SER A 168 4.91 -1.85 6.87
N ILE A 169 4.65 -1.38 5.65
CA ILE A 169 5.49 -0.40 4.97
C ILE A 169 5.56 0.93 5.74
N PRO A 170 4.43 1.58 6.12
CA PRO A 170 4.48 2.82 6.88
C PRO A 170 5.07 2.63 8.28
N MET A 171 4.91 1.46 8.90
CA MET A 171 5.52 1.14 10.20
C MET A 171 7.04 1.01 10.14
N ILE A 172 7.57 0.33 9.12
CA ILE A 172 9.01 0.23 8.89
C ILE A 172 9.59 1.64 8.70
N LEU A 173 8.90 2.51 7.96
CA LEU A 173 9.33 3.89 7.76
C LEU A 173 9.26 4.74 9.05
N ASP A 174 8.20 4.58 9.84
CA ASP A 174 7.97 5.39 11.04
C ASP A 174 8.91 4.99 12.19
N ARG A 175 9.17 3.69 12.35
CA ARG A 175 9.78 3.11 13.56
C ARG A 175 11.05 2.30 13.32
N ASP A 176 11.51 2.17 12.07
CA ASP A 176 12.67 1.33 11.68
C ASP A 176 12.58 -0.10 12.22
N THR A 177 11.36 -0.66 12.22
CA THR A 177 11.10 -2.00 12.74
C THR A 177 11.50 -3.08 11.74
N ASP A 178 11.80 -4.27 12.26
CA ASP A 178 12.01 -5.46 11.43
C ASP A 178 10.76 -5.83 10.61
N ALA A 179 10.95 -6.29 9.37
CA ALA A 179 9.86 -6.57 8.45
C ALA A 179 8.96 -7.74 8.93
N VAL A 180 9.52 -8.71 9.66
CA VAL A 180 8.72 -9.81 10.23
C VAL A 180 7.80 -9.27 11.32
N PHE A 181 8.33 -8.42 12.20
CA PHE A 181 7.52 -7.77 13.24
C PHE A 181 6.42 -6.89 12.65
N ALA A 182 6.75 -6.11 11.61
CA ALA A 182 5.79 -5.28 10.90
C ALA A 182 4.67 -6.13 10.26
N ALA A 183 5.03 -7.22 9.59
CA ALA A 183 4.09 -8.15 8.98
C ALA A 183 3.15 -8.80 10.00
N ILE A 184 3.68 -9.27 11.14
CA ILE A 184 2.86 -9.83 12.24
C ILE A 184 1.89 -8.77 12.76
N THR A 185 2.37 -7.54 12.98
CA THR A 185 1.49 -6.44 13.41
C THR A 185 0.40 -6.14 12.39
N SER A 186 0.71 -6.22 11.10
CA SER A 186 -0.26 -6.02 10.03
C SER A 186 -1.36 -7.08 10.04
N LEU A 187 -0.99 -8.34 10.24
CA LEU A 187 -1.96 -9.41 10.43
C LEU A 187 -2.81 -9.18 11.68
N GLU A 188 -2.21 -8.79 12.81
CA GLU A 188 -2.96 -8.49 14.03
C GLU A 188 -3.97 -7.35 13.79
N VAL A 189 -3.59 -6.26 13.10
CA VAL A 189 -4.50 -5.16 12.76
C VAL A 189 -5.68 -5.65 11.93
N VAL A 190 -5.42 -6.51 10.93
CA VAL A 190 -6.45 -7.04 10.02
C VAL A 190 -7.39 -8.00 10.74
N PHE A 191 -6.89 -8.85 11.63
CA PHE A 191 -7.74 -9.75 12.41
C PHE A 191 -8.54 -9.04 13.50
N HIS A 192 -7.98 -8.02 14.16
CA HIS A 192 -8.72 -7.23 15.14
C HIS A 192 -9.79 -6.33 14.49
N ASN A 193 -9.58 -5.89 13.25
CA ASN A 193 -10.44 -4.93 12.55
C ASN A 193 -10.94 -5.45 11.19
N THR A 194 -11.31 -6.73 11.11
CA THR A 194 -11.57 -7.41 9.82
C THR A 194 -12.60 -6.70 8.96
N ALA A 195 -13.73 -6.27 9.53
CA ALA A 195 -14.76 -5.58 8.76
C ALA A 195 -14.26 -4.26 8.17
N ALA A 196 -13.60 -3.41 8.97
CA ALA A 196 -13.06 -2.14 8.50
C ALA A 196 -11.96 -2.34 7.44
N MET A 197 -11.12 -3.36 7.61
CA MET A 197 -10.03 -3.67 6.68
C MET A 197 -10.51 -4.28 5.36
N ILE A 198 -11.57 -5.08 5.37
CA ILE A 198 -12.24 -5.53 4.13
C ILE A 198 -12.80 -4.33 3.37
N VAL A 199 -13.53 -3.43 4.04
CA VAL A 199 -14.08 -2.23 3.40
C VAL A 199 -12.95 -1.34 2.87
N TRP A 200 -11.84 -1.22 3.60
CA TRP A 200 -10.67 -0.46 3.16
C TRP A 200 -10.02 -1.07 1.91
N GLY A 201 -9.81 -2.39 1.89
CA GLY A 201 -9.29 -3.10 0.73
C GLY A 201 -10.20 -2.94 -0.50
N VAL A 202 -11.51 -3.11 -0.33
CA VAL A 202 -12.51 -2.89 -1.40
C VAL A 202 -12.48 -1.43 -1.89
N CYS A 203 -12.34 -0.46 -0.98
CA CYS A 203 -12.24 0.95 -1.33
C CYS A 203 -10.99 1.24 -2.17
N ILE A 204 -9.82 0.72 -1.78
CA ILE A 204 -8.58 0.81 -2.56
C ILE A 204 -8.79 0.21 -3.95
N THR A 205 -9.29 -1.02 -4.03
CA THR A 205 -9.53 -1.71 -5.31
C THR A 205 -10.48 -0.92 -6.19
N ALA A 206 -11.59 -0.39 -5.64
CA ALA A 206 -12.56 0.40 -6.39
C ALA A 206 -11.95 1.71 -6.91
N LEU A 207 -11.20 2.44 -6.09
CA LEU A 207 -10.53 3.68 -6.48
C LEU A 207 -9.49 3.45 -7.58
N VAL A 208 -8.66 2.42 -7.44
CA VAL A 208 -7.67 2.05 -8.46
C VAL A 208 -8.36 1.60 -9.75
N ALA A 209 -9.40 0.76 -9.66
CA ALA A 209 -10.15 0.32 -10.84
C ALA A 209 -10.77 1.52 -11.58
N MET A 210 -11.43 2.44 -10.86
CA MET A 210 -11.96 3.67 -11.46
C MET A 210 -10.87 4.52 -12.10
N ALA A 211 -9.69 4.64 -11.45
CA ALA A 211 -8.55 5.37 -12.02
C ALA A 211 -8.05 4.74 -13.33
N LEU A 212 -7.95 3.41 -13.38
CA LEU A 212 -7.52 2.67 -14.58
C LEU A 212 -8.55 2.71 -15.72
N LEU A 213 -9.84 2.83 -15.41
CA LEU A 213 -10.91 2.97 -16.40
C LEU A 213 -10.92 4.33 -17.10
N THR A 214 -10.26 5.35 -16.53
CA THR A 214 -10.10 6.64 -17.21
C THR A 214 -9.21 6.50 -18.46
N PRO A 215 -9.39 7.37 -19.48
CA PRO A 215 -8.52 7.35 -20.66
C PRO A 215 -7.05 7.44 -20.26
N TRP A 216 -6.24 6.51 -20.77
CA TRP A 216 -4.81 6.41 -20.46
C TRP A 216 -4.47 6.25 -18.97
N ALA A 217 -5.40 5.76 -18.16
CA ALA A 217 -5.25 5.62 -16.71
C ALA A 217 -4.87 6.94 -16.00
N ILE A 218 -5.23 8.09 -16.57
CA ILE A 218 -4.86 9.42 -16.06
C ILE A 218 -5.37 9.68 -14.63
N GLY A 219 -6.43 8.99 -14.20
CA GLY A 219 -6.94 9.04 -12.84
C GLY A 219 -5.90 8.65 -11.77
N LEU A 220 -4.86 7.88 -12.13
CA LEU A 220 -3.77 7.53 -11.22
C LEU A 220 -2.91 8.73 -10.80
N LEU A 221 -2.90 9.82 -11.57
CA LEU A 221 -2.24 11.07 -11.17
C LEU A 221 -2.78 11.59 -9.84
N VAL A 222 -4.07 11.35 -9.55
CA VAL A 222 -4.73 11.81 -8.32
C VAL A 222 -4.88 10.65 -7.34
N VAL A 223 -5.36 9.49 -7.82
CA VAL A 223 -5.66 8.35 -6.94
C VAL A 223 -4.40 7.73 -6.35
N GLY A 224 -3.28 7.68 -7.09
CA GLY A 224 -2.02 7.14 -6.59
C GLY A 224 -1.52 7.89 -5.35
N PRO A 225 -1.30 9.22 -5.44
CA PRO A 225 -0.90 10.04 -4.30
C PRO A 225 -1.90 10.02 -3.16
N LEU A 226 -3.20 10.10 -3.48
CA LEU A 226 -4.26 10.06 -2.48
C LEU A 226 -4.22 8.77 -1.65
N LEU A 227 -4.07 7.61 -2.29
CA LEU A 227 -4.00 6.33 -1.60
C LEU A 227 -2.69 6.16 -0.80
N GLY A 228 -1.58 6.72 -1.30
CA GLY A 228 -0.33 6.76 -0.55
C GLY A 228 -0.49 7.52 0.76
N HIS A 229 -0.95 8.77 0.71
CA HIS A 229 -1.19 9.56 1.92
C HIS A 229 -2.26 8.90 2.82
N ALA A 230 -3.32 8.33 2.25
CA ALA A 230 -4.37 7.69 3.04
C ALA A 230 -3.87 6.44 3.79
N SER A 231 -2.95 5.68 3.20
CA SER A 231 -2.36 4.49 3.85
C SER A 231 -1.49 4.86 5.05
N TRP A 232 -0.82 6.03 5.02
CA TRP A 232 -0.16 6.58 6.21
C TRP A 232 -1.15 6.84 7.36
N HIS A 233 -2.24 7.54 7.05
CA HIS A 233 -3.29 7.83 8.05
C HIS A 233 -4.01 6.56 8.54
N ALA A 234 -4.14 5.55 7.68
CA ALA A 234 -4.65 4.24 8.07
C ALA A 234 -3.73 3.55 9.10
N TYR A 235 -2.42 3.57 8.88
CA TYR A 235 -1.43 3.07 9.84
C TYR A 235 -1.49 3.81 11.17
N ARG A 236 -1.43 5.15 11.17
CA ARG A 236 -1.50 5.98 12.38
C ARG A 236 -2.82 5.81 13.14
N GLY A 237 -3.91 5.59 12.40
CA GLY A 237 -5.22 5.29 12.97
C GLY A 237 -5.28 3.90 13.62
N ALA A 238 -4.62 2.90 13.03
CA ALA A 238 -4.69 1.51 13.43
C ALA A 238 -3.71 1.12 14.54
N VAL A 239 -2.50 1.70 14.53
CA VAL A 239 -1.41 1.34 15.44
C VAL A 239 -1.01 2.56 16.26
N ARG A 240 -1.15 2.46 17.58
CA ARG A 240 -0.75 3.50 18.53
C ARG A 240 0.40 3.03 19.40
N TRP A 241 1.31 3.95 19.68
CA TRP A 241 2.48 3.70 20.49
C TRP A 241 2.36 4.46 21.82
N PRO A 242 2.79 3.88 22.95
CA PRO A 242 2.63 4.49 24.28
C PRO A 242 3.24 5.89 24.41
N ALA A 243 4.36 6.19 23.73
CA ALA A 243 4.98 7.51 23.75
C ALA A 243 4.03 8.61 23.20
N ASP A 244 3.30 8.32 22.12
CA ASP A 244 2.37 9.24 21.47
C ASP A 244 1.15 9.59 22.37
N SER A 245 0.83 8.71 23.34
CA SER A 245 -0.33 8.88 24.25
C SER A 245 -0.06 9.84 25.41
N VAL A 246 1.20 9.99 25.83
CA VAL A 246 1.61 10.92 26.90
C VAL A 246 1.56 12.36 26.41
N GLU A 247 1.97 12.61 25.17
CA GLU A 247 1.98 13.96 24.58
C GLU A 247 0.56 14.49 24.30
N THR A 248 -0.36 13.60 23.89
CA THR A 248 -1.79 13.93 23.67
C THR A 248 -2.52 14.25 24.99
N SER A 249 -2.16 13.58 26.09
CA SER A 249 -2.77 13.80 27.40
C SER A 249 -2.26 15.07 28.09
N LEU A 250 -1.02 15.47 27.83
CA LEU A 250 -0.45 16.74 28.30
C LEU A 250 -1.04 17.96 27.56
N THR A 251 -1.25 17.84 26.24
CA THR A 251 -1.86 18.93 25.44
C THR A 251 -3.34 19.13 25.73
N SER A 252 -4.10 18.07 26.02
CA SER A 252 -5.50 18.15 26.43
C SER A 252 -5.72 18.70 27.86
N GLN A 253 -4.71 18.64 28.73
CA GLN A 253 -4.77 19.26 30.07
C GLN A 253 -4.29 20.72 30.08
N ALA A 254 -3.63 21.16 29.01
CA ALA A 254 -3.12 22.52 28.85
C ALA A 254 -4.08 23.46 28.07
N SER A 255 -5.21 22.93 27.59
CA SER A 255 -6.31 23.65 26.92
C SER A 255 -7.55 23.72 27.79
#